data_AF-A0A6J1GT01-F1
#
_entry.id   AF-A0A6J1GT01-F1
#
_cell.length_a   1.000
_cell.length_b   1.000
_cell.length_c   1.000
_cell.angle_alpha   90.00
_cell.angle_beta   90.00
_cell.angle_gamma   90.00
#
_symmetry.space_group_name_H-M   'P 1'
#
loop_
_entity.id
_entity.type
_entity.pdbx_description
1 polymer ?
#
loop_
_entity_poly.entity_id
_entity_poly.type
_entity_poly.pdbx_seq_one_letter_code
_entity_poly.pdbx_strand_id
1 'polypeptide(L)'
;MATVLDSRFLALTAIVTIGYQLLFFIVTALLKFDKVTDFAGSTNFVIIAVLTLVLKGSWHFRQVVLSFLVVAWGLRLGFFLLMRILQWGEDRRFDEMRSNLGKLAVFWIFQAVWVWTVSLPVTVVNGSNHNPPLQAADVIGWIMWLVGVVFEATADQQKLTFKNNPENRGKWCNVGLWKVTRHPNYFGEIFLWWGIFVASTPVLEGAEWLVILGPIFLTLLLLFVSGIPLLEESADKKFGNVTEYVQYKRKTSPLIPLPTAIYANLPSWFKKIFLFEFPFYSRNLPRDGLN
;
A
#
# COMPACT_ATOMS: atom_id res chain seq x y z
N MET A 1 30.69 17.10 -8.06
CA MET A 1 29.73 15.98 -7.90
C MET A 1 30.03 15.33 -6.58
N ALA A 2 29.11 15.41 -5.61
CA ALA A 2 29.29 14.75 -4.33
C ALA A 2 29.53 13.26 -4.57
N THR A 3 30.59 12.69 -4.00
CA THR A 3 30.78 11.25 -3.93
C THR A 3 29.66 10.70 -3.06
N VAL A 4 28.56 10.34 -3.71
CA VAL A 4 27.42 9.77 -3.01
C VAL A 4 27.88 8.44 -2.42
N LEU A 5 27.54 8.21 -1.15
CA LEU A 5 28.05 7.14 -0.28
C LEU A 5 28.07 5.74 -0.92
N ASP A 6 27.21 5.49 -1.92
CA ASP A 6 27.18 4.26 -2.69
C ASP A 6 26.64 4.49 -4.12
N SER A 7 27.07 3.65 -5.07
CA SER A 7 26.79 3.80 -6.51
C SER A 7 25.32 3.61 -6.91
N ARG A 8 24.49 3.06 -6.01
CA ARG A 8 23.06 2.76 -6.23
C ARG A 8 22.13 3.51 -5.28
N PHE A 9 22.65 4.48 -4.52
CA PHE A 9 21.90 5.29 -3.54
C PHE A 9 21.20 4.50 -2.44
N LEU A 10 21.53 3.22 -2.22
CA LEU A 10 20.90 2.37 -1.21
C LEU A 10 21.23 2.86 0.21
N ALA A 11 22.52 3.14 0.46
CA ALA A 11 22.96 3.64 1.77
C ALA A 11 22.43 5.06 2.00
N LEU A 12 22.49 5.90 0.97
CA LEU A 12 21.94 7.27 1.05
C LEU A 12 20.43 7.26 1.35
N THR A 13 19.64 6.50 0.59
CA THR A 13 18.19 6.45 0.78
C THR A 13 17.80 5.82 2.11
N ALA A 14 18.59 4.86 2.63
CA ALA A 14 18.41 4.32 3.96
C ALA A 14 18.62 5.39 5.04
N ILE A 15 19.73 6.14 4.96
CA ILE A 15 20.04 7.22 5.92
C ILE A 15 18.96 8.30 5.88
N VAL A 16 18.56 8.74 4.69
CA VAL A 16 17.50 9.74 4.52
C VAL A 16 16.18 9.24 5.09
N THR A 17 15.81 7.99 4.79
CA THR A 17 14.59 7.37 5.34
C THR A 17 14.64 7.31 6.85
N ILE A 18 15.72 6.81 7.44
CA ILE A 18 15.86 6.69 8.90
C ILE A 18 15.80 8.06 9.55
N GLY A 19 16.55 9.05 9.05
CA GLY A 19 16.54 10.41 9.57
C GLY A 19 15.16 11.06 9.48
N TYR A 20 14.47 10.89 8.34
CA TYR A 20 13.12 11.42 8.13
C TYR A 20 12.11 10.78 9.09
N GLN A 21 12.11 9.46 9.20
CA GLN A 21 11.19 8.72 10.08
C GLN A 21 11.48 9.01 11.56
N LEU A 22 12.75 9.16 11.94
CA LEU A 22 13.14 9.56 13.29
C LEU A 22 12.67 10.98 13.62
N LEU A 23 12.76 11.92 12.67
CA LEU A 23 12.24 13.28 12.85
C LEU A 23 10.75 13.25 13.16
N PHE A 24 9.94 12.54 12.36
CA PHE A 24 8.51 12.46 12.62
C PHE A 24 8.16 11.62 13.85
N PHE A 25 8.98 10.62 14.22
CA PHE A 25 8.87 9.95 15.51
C PHE A 25 9.02 10.94 16.66
N ILE A 26 10.05 11.80 16.64
CA ILE A 26 10.29 12.81 17.68
C ILE A 26 9.12 13.81 17.73
N VAL A 27 8.66 14.30 16.58
CA VAL A 27 7.51 15.20 16.49
C VAL A 27 6.26 14.54 17.08
N THR A 28 6.00 13.27 16.75
CA THR A 28 4.84 12.52 17.24
C THR A 28 4.94 12.25 18.74
N ALA A 29 6.12 11.89 19.24
CA ALA A 29 6.35 11.62 20.65
C ALA A 29 6.20 12.89 21.52
N LEU A 30 6.67 14.04 21.02
CA LEU A 30 6.60 15.32 21.75
C LEU A 30 5.23 16.00 21.63
N LEU A 31 4.64 16.02 20.43
CA LEU A 31 3.41 16.76 20.15
C LEU A 31 2.14 15.90 20.23
N LYS A 32 2.27 14.57 20.40
CA LYS A 32 1.16 13.60 20.39
C LYS A 32 0.26 13.75 19.16
N PHE A 33 0.87 14.07 18.02
CA PHE A 33 0.17 14.41 16.80
C PHE A 33 0.30 13.28 15.78
N ASP A 34 -0.58 12.29 15.88
CA ASP A 34 -0.48 11.05 15.06
C ASP A 34 -0.97 11.23 13.62
N LYS A 35 -1.57 12.38 13.33
CA LYS A 35 -2.09 12.76 12.01
C LYS A 35 -1.00 12.85 10.93
N VAL A 36 0.27 12.81 11.33
CA VAL A 36 1.43 12.97 10.45
C VAL A 36 2.04 11.63 10.03
N THR A 37 1.59 10.51 10.60
CA THR A 37 2.16 9.19 10.31
C THR A 37 1.95 8.80 8.85
N ASP A 38 0.70 8.82 8.40
CA ASP A 38 0.28 8.63 7.01
C ASP A 38 0.96 9.63 6.05
N PHE A 39 1.07 10.90 6.47
CA PHE A 39 1.76 11.94 5.71
C PHE A 39 3.25 11.57 5.53
N ALA A 40 3.95 11.29 6.61
CA ALA A 40 5.38 10.98 6.63
C ALA A 40 5.72 9.72 5.81
N GLY A 41 4.85 8.71 5.80
CA GLY A 41 5.01 7.56 4.91
C GLY A 41 5.01 7.98 3.43
N SER A 42 3.93 8.62 3.00
CA SER A 42 3.72 9.00 1.59
C SER A 42 4.74 10.02 1.06
N THR A 43 5.11 11.02 1.86
CA THR A 43 6.08 12.05 1.46
C THR A 43 7.51 11.52 1.43
N ASN A 44 7.84 10.52 2.24
CA ASN A 44 9.17 9.90 2.19
C ASN A 44 9.40 9.17 0.86
N PHE A 45 8.39 8.49 0.30
CA PHE A 45 8.48 7.93 -1.06
C PHE A 45 8.75 9.01 -2.11
N VAL A 46 8.06 10.15 -2.04
CA VAL A 46 8.25 11.30 -2.93
C VAL A 46 9.69 11.82 -2.81
N ILE A 47 10.18 12.00 -1.58
CA ILE A 47 11.54 12.48 -1.32
C ILE A 47 12.57 11.53 -1.91
N ILE A 48 12.45 10.22 -1.68
CA ILE A 48 13.39 9.22 -2.22
C ILE A 48 13.42 9.25 -3.75
N ALA A 49 12.25 9.28 -4.40
CA ALA A 49 12.15 9.29 -5.85
C ALA A 49 12.79 10.56 -6.46
N VAL A 50 12.47 11.74 -5.92
CA VAL A 50 13.02 13.02 -6.40
C VAL A 50 14.52 13.13 -6.10
N LEU A 51 14.93 12.79 -4.88
CA LEU A 51 16.32 12.91 -4.43
C LEU A 51 17.24 12.05 -5.30
N THR A 52 16.89 10.78 -5.53
CA THR A 52 17.72 9.86 -6.32
C THR A 52 17.80 10.29 -7.78
N LEU A 53 16.71 10.79 -8.36
CA LEU A 53 16.70 11.31 -9.73
C LEU A 53 17.59 12.57 -9.88
N VAL A 54 17.43 13.54 -8.97
CA VAL A 54 18.17 14.81 -9.01
C VAL A 54 19.66 14.60 -8.73
N LEU A 55 20.01 13.78 -7.74
CA LEU A 55 21.42 13.53 -7.40
C LEU A 55 22.14 12.74 -8.48
N LYS A 56 21.44 11.85 -9.19
CA LYS A 56 22.04 11.14 -10.33
C LYS A 56 22.42 12.10 -11.45
N GLY A 57 21.55 13.06 -11.75
CA GLY A 57 21.74 14.01 -12.84
C GLY A 57 21.59 13.41 -14.24
N SER A 58 21.33 12.10 -14.36
CA SER A 58 20.89 11.46 -15.61
C SER A 58 19.36 11.39 -15.63
N TRP A 59 18.77 11.80 -16.75
CA TRP A 59 17.32 11.91 -16.91
C TRP A 59 16.85 10.97 -18.02
N HIS A 60 17.19 9.68 -17.89
CA HIS A 60 16.71 8.70 -18.85
C HIS A 60 15.18 8.58 -18.76
N PHE A 61 14.53 8.32 -19.89
CA PHE A 61 13.06 8.31 -19.97
C PHE A 61 12.42 7.40 -18.91
N ARG A 62 12.96 6.19 -18.72
CA ARG A 62 12.50 5.24 -17.70
C ARG A 62 12.62 5.78 -16.27
N GLN A 63 13.72 6.46 -15.94
CA GLN A 63 13.96 7.07 -14.62
C GLN A 63 12.94 8.17 -14.33
N VAL A 64 12.71 9.04 -15.31
CA VAL A 64 11.74 10.13 -15.21
C VAL A 64 10.32 9.58 -15.05
N VAL A 65 9.93 8.61 -15.87
CA VAL A 65 8.59 7.99 -15.78
C VAL A 65 8.41 7.32 -14.42
N LEU A 66 9.28 6.39 -14.01
CA LEU A 66 9.10 5.70 -12.73
C LEU A 66 9.10 6.64 -11.53
N SER A 67 9.97 7.65 -11.52
CA SER A 67 9.97 8.68 -10.48
C SER A 67 8.67 9.46 -10.48
N PHE A 68 8.16 9.86 -11.65
CA PHE A 68 6.87 10.52 -11.77
C PHE A 68 5.73 9.64 -11.25
N LEU A 69 5.70 8.35 -11.60
CA LEU A 69 4.67 7.41 -11.11
C LEU A 69 4.67 7.31 -9.59
N VAL A 70 5.85 7.17 -8.96
CA VAL A 70 5.97 7.13 -7.49
C VAL A 70 5.55 8.47 -6.86
N VAL A 71 5.96 9.60 -7.44
CA VAL A 71 5.59 10.93 -6.94
C VAL A 71 4.08 11.16 -7.07
N ALA A 72 3.49 10.83 -8.21
CA ALA A 72 2.05 10.97 -8.45
C ALA A 72 1.23 10.14 -7.48
N TRP A 73 1.63 8.87 -7.25
CA TRP A 73 1.00 8.01 -6.25
C TRP A 73 1.16 8.59 -4.84
N GLY A 74 2.38 8.95 -4.44
CA GLY A 74 2.67 9.44 -3.09
C GLY A 74 1.94 10.74 -2.76
N LEU A 75 1.90 11.70 -3.69
CA LEU A 75 1.15 12.94 -3.52
C LEU A 75 -0.35 12.69 -3.45
N ARG A 76 -0.90 11.82 -4.30
CA ARG A 76 -2.33 11.47 -4.29
C ARG A 76 -2.72 10.82 -2.97
N LEU A 77 -1.98 9.80 -2.54
CA LEU A 77 -2.24 9.09 -1.31
C LEU A 77 -2.09 10.02 -0.10
N GLY A 78 -1.00 10.78 -0.02
CA GLY A 78 -0.75 11.74 1.05
C GLY A 78 -1.86 12.79 1.15
N PHE A 79 -2.28 13.37 0.02
CA PHE A 79 -3.39 14.33 -0.02
C PHE A 79 -4.71 13.69 0.41
N PHE A 80 -5.03 12.50 -0.08
CA PHE A 80 -6.26 11.80 0.30
C PHE A 80 -6.30 11.49 1.80
N LEU A 81 -5.22 10.97 2.37
CA LEU A 81 -5.13 10.65 3.79
C LEU A 81 -5.21 11.92 4.66
N LEU A 82 -4.55 13.00 4.24
CA LEU A 82 -4.65 14.30 4.92
C LEU A 82 -6.10 14.82 4.92
N MET A 83 -6.76 14.83 3.76
CA MET A 83 -8.17 15.25 3.64
C MET A 83 -9.09 14.40 4.51
N ARG A 84 -8.88 13.08 4.53
CA ARG A 84 -9.65 12.14 5.35
C ARG A 84 -9.53 12.44 6.83
N ILE A 85 -8.30 12.69 7.32
CA ILE A 85 -8.03 12.99 8.72
C ILE A 85 -8.65 14.34 9.12
N LEU A 86 -8.57 15.34 8.24
CA LEU A 86 -9.19 16.66 8.49
C LEU A 86 -10.72 16.58 8.57
N GLN A 87 -11.35 15.67 7.81
CA GLN A 87 -12.82 15.49 7.80
C GLN A 87 -13.34 14.60 8.94
N TRP A 88 -12.69 13.47 9.22
CA TRP A 88 -13.21 12.46 10.14
C TRP A 88 -12.64 12.52 11.56
N GLY A 89 -11.63 13.37 11.81
CA GLY A 89 -11.03 13.54 13.13
C GLY A 89 -9.92 12.52 13.43
N GLU A 90 -9.67 12.27 14.72
CA GLU A 90 -8.57 11.40 15.19
C GLU A 90 -8.67 9.95 14.72
N ASP A 91 -7.52 9.36 14.39
CA ASP A 91 -7.39 7.93 14.15
C ASP A 91 -7.21 7.19 15.48
N ARG A 92 -8.27 6.50 15.91
CA ARG A 92 -8.34 5.74 17.18
C ARG A 92 -7.26 4.66 17.32
N ARG A 93 -6.58 4.27 16.23
CA ARG A 93 -5.44 3.34 16.27
C ARG A 93 -4.30 3.85 17.14
N PHE A 94 -4.10 5.16 17.19
CA PHE A 94 -2.97 5.74 17.88
C PHE A 94 -3.23 6.07 19.35
N ASP A 95 -4.50 6.09 19.79
CA ASP A 95 -4.85 6.40 21.18
C ASP A 95 -4.17 5.43 22.17
N GLU A 96 -4.12 4.13 21.85
CA GLU A 96 -3.41 3.13 22.65
C GLU A 96 -1.88 3.23 22.50
N MET A 97 -1.40 3.62 21.32
CA MET A 97 0.02 3.67 20.97
C MET A 97 0.75 4.88 21.59
N ARG A 98 0.03 6.00 21.82
CA ARG A 98 0.53 7.21 22.52
C ARG A 98 1.05 6.92 23.92
N SER A 99 0.51 5.91 24.59
CA SER A 99 0.86 5.59 25.98
C SER A 99 2.17 4.81 26.12
N ASN A 100 2.73 4.28 25.01
CA ASN A 100 3.89 3.42 25.03
C ASN A 100 4.90 3.82 23.95
N LEU A 101 5.95 4.54 24.37
CA LEU A 101 7.04 4.98 23.49
C LEU A 101 7.72 3.83 22.75
N GLY A 102 7.81 2.64 23.36
CA GLY A 102 8.39 1.46 22.71
C GLY A 102 7.56 0.97 21.53
N LYS A 103 6.23 0.88 21.70
CA LYS A 103 5.31 0.52 20.60
C LYS A 103 5.35 1.55 19.48
N LEU A 104 5.39 2.83 19.83
CA LEU A 104 5.53 3.93 18.87
C LEU A 104 6.84 3.79 18.09
N ALA A 105 7.98 3.58 18.76
CA ALA A 105 9.27 3.40 18.10
C ALA A 105 9.27 2.21 17.12
N VAL A 106 8.69 1.07 17.51
CA VAL A 106 8.55 -0.10 16.63
C VAL A 106 7.73 0.23 15.38
N PHE A 107 6.63 0.98 15.52
CA PHE A 107 5.83 1.42 14.38
C PHE A 107 6.65 2.26 13.40
N TRP A 108 7.41 3.26 13.88
CA TRP A 108 8.22 4.13 13.03
C TRP A 108 9.39 3.40 12.36
N ILE A 109 10.03 2.45 13.07
CA ILE A 109 11.04 1.58 12.47
C ILE A 109 10.42 0.73 11.35
N PHE A 110 9.26 0.13 11.61
CA PHE A 110 8.56 -0.68 10.60
C PHE A 110 8.15 0.16 9.39
N GLN A 111 7.67 1.38 9.61
CA GLN A 111 7.36 2.34 8.54
C GLN A 111 8.60 2.72 7.73
N ALA A 112 9.76 2.91 8.39
CA ALA A 112 11.03 3.17 7.71
C ALA A 112 11.45 1.99 6.82
N VAL A 113 11.39 0.77 7.35
CA VAL A 113 11.69 -0.46 6.60
C VAL A 113 10.74 -0.60 5.41
N TRP A 114 9.45 -0.34 5.62
CA TRP A 114 8.45 -0.39 4.55
C TRP A 114 8.75 0.60 3.44
N VAL A 115 8.91 1.89 3.74
CA VAL A 115 9.16 2.91 2.71
C VAL A 115 10.43 2.60 1.95
N TRP A 116 11.52 2.28 2.65
CA TRP A 116 12.80 1.99 2.02
C TRP A 116 12.74 0.76 1.11
N THR A 117 12.19 -0.35 1.60
CA THR A 117 12.13 -1.62 0.87
C THR A 117 11.24 -1.51 -0.38
N VAL A 118 10.09 -0.84 -0.27
CA VAL A 118 9.17 -0.66 -1.40
C VAL A 118 9.70 0.34 -2.43
N SER A 119 10.54 1.30 -2.01
CA SER A 119 11.21 2.27 -2.91
C SER A 119 12.42 1.69 -3.66
N LEU A 120 12.83 0.45 -3.38
CA LEU A 120 14.04 -0.13 -3.98
C LEU A 120 14.03 -0.15 -5.52
N PRO A 121 12.94 -0.54 -6.22
CA PRO A 121 12.92 -0.56 -7.68
C PRO A 121 13.23 0.81 -8.30
N VAL A 122 12.59 1.88 -7.83
CA VAL A 122 12.84 3.24 -8.35
C VAL A 122 14.23 3.74 -7.98
N THR A 123 14.72 3.40 -6.78
CA THR A 123 16.05 3.79 -6.29
C THR A 123 17.15 3.19 -7.16
N VAL A 124 17.06 1.89 -7.47
CA VAL A 124 18.05 1.20 -8.31
C VAL A 124 18.00 1.69 -9.76
N VAL A 125 16.80 1.90 -10.31
CA VAL A 125 16.67 2.47 -11.67
C VAL A 125 17.28 3.86 -11.75
N ASN A 126 17.01 4.74 -10.77
CA ASN A 126 17.62 6.08 -10.71
C ASN A 126 19.13 6.01 -10.46
N GLY A 127 19.63 5.00 -9.74
CA GLY A 127 21.05 4.75 -9.55
C GLY A 127 21.78 4.21 -10.79
N SER A 128 21.06 3.67 -11.78
CA SER A 128 21.66 3.02 -12.94
C SER A 128 22.15 3.99 -14.01
N ASN A 129 23.26 3.64 -14.66
CA ASN A 129 23.71 4.26 -15.93
C ASN A 129 23.27 3.43 -17.14
N HIS A 130 22.71 2.24 -16.90
CA HIS A 130 22.28 1.33 -17.95
C HIS A 130 20.92 1.81 -18.49
N ASN A 131 20.89 2.23 -19.75
CA ASN A 131 19.68 2.74 -20.40
C ASN A 131 19.38 1.94 -21.69
N PRO A 132 18.88 0.70 -21.56
CA PRO A 132 18.50 -0.10 -22.71
C PRO A 132 17.25 0.52 -23.35
N PRO A 133 17.01 0.26 -24.65
CA PRO A 133 15.78 0.65 -25.33
C PRO A 133 14.54 0.20 -24.57
N LEU A 134 13.43 0.88 -24.80
CA LEU A 134 12.16 0.48 -24.18
C LEU A 134 11.76 -0.92 -24.61
N GLN A 135 11.37 -1.73 -23.63
CA GLN A 135 10.95 -3.12 -23.81
C GLN A 135 9.47 -3.26 -23.46
N ALA A 136 8.89 -4.41 -23.80
CA ALA A 136 7.50 -4.72 -23.44
C ALA A 136 7.26 -4.63 -21.92
N ALA A 137 8.25 -4.98 -21.10
CA ALA A 137 8.18 -4.90 -19.64
C ALA A 137 7.94 -3.46 -19.13
N ASP A 138 8.50 -2.44 -19.79
CA ASP A 138 8.24 -1.03 -19.45
C ASP A 138 6.74 -0.71 -19.59
N VAL A 139 6.19 -1.01 -20.76
CA VAL A 139 4.80 -0.70 -21.11
C VAL A 139 3.83 -1.49 -20.22
N ILE A 140 4.11 -2.77 -19.98
CA ILE A 140 3.31 -3.61 -19.08
C ILE A 140 3.32 -3.03 -17.67
N GLY A 141 4.50 -2.67 -17.15
CA GLY A 141 4.61 -2.10 -15.80
C GLY A 141 3.88 -0.77 -15.66
N TRP A 142 3.94 0.11 -16.66
CA TRP A 142 3.20 1.39 -16.65
C TRP A 142 1.68 1.18 -16.72
N ILE A 143 1.21 0.22 -17.53
CA ILE A 143 -0.21 -0.14 -17.58
C ILE A 143 -0.67 -0.72 -16.23
N MET A 144 0.13 -1.60 -15.62
CA MET A 144 -0.16 -2.13 -14.29
C MET A 144 -0.27 -1.01 -13.25
N TRP A 145 0.66 -0.06 -13.28
CA TRP A 145 0.60 1.12 -12.41
C TRP A 145 -0.66 1.95 -12.65
N LEU A 146 -1.00 2.22 -13.90
CA LEU A 146 -2.19 3.01 -14.26
C LEU A 146 -3.48 2.33 -13.79
N VAL A 147 -3.61 1.02 -14.01
CA VAL A 147 -4.76 0.26 -13.53
C VAL A 147 -4.80 0.27 -12.00
N GLY A 148 -3.66 0.06 -11.34
CA GLY A 148 -3.57 0.03 -9.89
C GLY A 148 -3.98 1.36 -9.25
N VAL A 149 -3.47 2.50 -9.75
CA VAL A 149 -3.83 3.82 -9.22
C VAL A 149 -5.30 4.16 -9.47
N VAL A 150 -5.88 3.74 -10.61
CA VAL A 150 -7.31 3.94 -10.89
C VAL A 150 -8.17 3.11 -9.93
N PHE A 151 -7.81 1.85 -9.67
CA PHE A 151 -8.49 1.01 -8.69
C PHE A 151 -8.42 1.61 -7.29
N GLU A 152 -7.23 2.02 -6.86
CA GLU A 152 -7.00 2.62 -5.55
C GLU A 152 -7.81 3.91 -5.38
N ALA A 153 -7.68 4.85 -6.33
CA ALA A 153 -8.35 6.13 -6.26
C ALA A 153 -9.88 6.01 -6.31
N THR A 154 -10.38 5.13 -7.17
CA THR A 154 -11.83 4.88 -7.29
C THR A 154 -12.38 4.24 -6.02
N ALA A 155 -11.68 3.25 -5.46
CA ALA A 155 -12.07 2.59 -4.23
C ALA A 155 -12.15 3.57 -3.05
N ASP A 156 -11.14 4.40 -2.91
CA ASP A 156 -11.05 5.41 -1.86
C ASP A 156 -12.15 6.46 -1.97
N GLN A 157 -12.39 6.97 -3.18
CA GLN A 157 -13.47 7.93 -3.42
C GLN A 157 -14.85 7.31 -3.14
N GLN A 158 -15.08 6.07 -3.58
CA GLN A 158 -16.33 5.34 -3.30
C GLN A 158 -16.55 5.16 -1.79
N LYS A 159 -15.49 4.81 -1.04
CA LYS A 159 -15.56 4.63 0.41
C LYS A 159 -15.80 5.95 1.14
N LEU A 160 -15.15 7.02 0.70
CA LEU A 160 -15.34 8.37 1.24
C LEU A 160 -16.78 8.85 1.03
N THR A 161 -17.28 8.78 -0.21
CA THR A 161 -18.67 9.15 -0.53
C THR A 161 -19.67 8.29 0.23
N PHE A 162 -19.44 6.97 0.34
CA PHE A 162 -20.31 6.07 1.08
C PHE A 162 -20.42 6.47 2.56
N LYS A 163 -19.29 6.74 3.22
CA LYS A 163 -19.25 7.11 4.64
C LYS A 163 -19.80 8.51 4.93
N ASN A 164 -19.69 9.43 3.99
CA ASN A 164 -20.18 10.80 4.17
C ASN A 164 -21.71 10.90 3.98
N ASN A 165 -22.37 9.88 3.42
CA ASN A 165 -23.83 9.83 3.35
C ASN A 165 -24.43 9.39 4.72
N PRO A 166 -25.28 10.22 5.37
CA PRO A 166 -25.91 9.88 6.65
C PRO A 166 -26.73 8.57 6.64
N GLU A 167 -27.32 8.19 5.50
CA GLU A 167 -28.13 6.97 5.36
C GLU A 167 -27.30 5.67 5.46
N ASN A 168 -25.98 5.79 5.33
CA ASN A 168 -25.04 4.69 5.40
C ASN A 168 -24.38 4.53 6.78
N ARG A 169 -24.78 5.35 7.76
CA ARG A 169 -24.30 5.22 9.14
C ARG A 169 -24.58 3.81 9.67
N GLY A 170 -23.55 3.17 10.22
CA GLY A 170 -23.65 1.81 10.73
C GLY A 170 -23.69 0.71 9.66
N LYS A 171 -23.41 1.01 8.39
CA LYS A 171 -23.29 0.02 7.29
C LYS A 171 -21.85 -0.14 6.84
N TRP A 172 -21.53 -1.27 6.19
CA TRP A 172 -20.26 -1.49 5.51
C TRP A 172 -20.34 -1.02 4.06
N CYS A 173 -19.21 -0.57 3.51
CA CYS A 173 -19.16 -0.14 2.11
C CYS A 173 -19.24 -1.37 1.19
N ASN A 174 -20.29 -1.42 0.38
CA ASN A 174 -20.54 -2.49 -0.59
C ASN A 174 -21.00 -1.91 -1.94
N VAL A 175 -20.38 -0.82 -2.39
CA VAL A 175 -20.72 -0.12 -3.64
C VAL A 175 -19.54 -0.13 -4.62
N GLY A 176 -19.84 -0.11 -5.92
CA GLY A 176 -18.81 -0.07 -6.96
C GLY A 176 -17.80 -1.21 -6.85
N LEU A 177 -16.51 -0.87 -6.75
CA LEU A 177 -15.43 -1.85 -6.63
C LEU A 177 -15.54 -2.68 -5.36
N TRP A 178 -16.09 -2.11 -4.28
CA TRP A 178 -16.33 -2.81 -3.02
C TRP A 178 -17.40 -3.91 -3.15
N LYS A 179 -18.16 -4.00 -4.25
CA LYS A 179 -19.03 -5.15 -4.53
C LYS A 179 -18.27 -6.36 -5.07
N VAL A 180 -17.11 -6.13 -5.67
CA VAL A 180 -16.39 -7.11 -6.49
C VAL A 180 -15.16 -7.65 -5.75
N THR A 181 -14.60 -6.84 -4.85
CA THR A 181 -13.56 -7.25 -3.91
C THR A 181 -13.74 -6.48 -2.59
N ARG A 182 -13.38 -7.08 -1.46
CA ARG A 182 -13.51 -6.46 -0.13
C ARG A 182 -12.45 -5.42 0.13
N HIS A 183 -11.30 -5.47 -0.55
CA HIS A 183 -10.19 -4.51 -0.40
C HIS A 183 -9.65 -4.04 -1.75
N PRO A 184 -10.46 -3.34 -2.57
CA PRO A 184 -10.05 -2.89 -3.90
C PRO A 184 -8.89 -1.87 -3.87
N ASN A 185 -8.80 -1.07 -2.80
CA ASN A 185 -7.71 -0.13 -2.61
C ASN A 185 -6.36 -0.82 -2.43
N TYR A 186 -6.31 -1.89 -1.62
CA TYR A 186 -5.08 -2.68 -1.46
C TYR A 186 -4.73 -3.50 -2.70
N PHE A 187 -5.72 -3.95 -3.47
CA PHE A 187 -5.45 -4.53 -4.78
C PHE A 187 -4.75 -3.50 -5.69
N GLY A 188 -5.27 -2.28 -5.75
CA GLY A 188 -4.68 -1.20 -6.53
C GLY A 188 -3.24 -0.90 -6.12
N GLU A 189 -2.99 -0.76 -4.81
CA GLU A 189 -1.67 -0.50 -4.25
C GLU A 189 -0.68 -1.63 -4.54
N ILE A 190 -1.07 -2.89 -4.36
CA ILE A 190 -0.21 -4.04 -4.70
C ILE A 190 0.10 -4.02 -6.20
N PHE A 191 -0.92 -3.86 -7.03
CA PHE A 191 -0.78 -3.97 -8.49
C PHE A 191 0.12 -2.87 -9.05
N LEU A 192 0.02 -1.64 -8.54
CA LEU A 192 0.87 -0.54 -9.01
C LEU A 192 2.33 -0.70 -8.61
N TRP A 193 2.61 -1.24 -7.42
CA TRP A 193 3.99 -1.46 -6.97
C TRP A 193 4.65 -2.64 -7.69
N TRP A 194 3.88 -3.69 -7.99
CA TRP A 194 4.33 -4.72 -8.94
C TRP A 194 4.57 -4.14 -10.34
N GLY A 195 3.76 -3.17 -10.78
CA GLY A 195 3.98 -2.44 -12.03
C GLY A 195 5.30 -1.68 -12.07
N ILE A 196 5.66 -0.97 -10.99
CA ILE A 196 6.96 -0.29 -10.86
C ILE A 196 8.12 -1.29 -10.96
N PHE A 197 8.01 -2.46 -10.30
CA PHE A 197 9.01 -3.51 -10.39
C PHE A 197 9.13 -4.09 -11.81
N VAL A 198 8.01 -4.42 -12.47
CA VAL A 198 8.03 -4.96 -13.84
C VAL A 198 8.70 -3.97 -14.80
N ALA A 199 8.39 -2.68 -14.70
CA ALA A 199 9.05 -1.65 -15.50
C ALA A 199 10.50 -1.37 -15.11
N SER A 200 10.97 -1.80 -13.93
CA SER A 200 12.40 -1.72 -13.58
C SER A 200 13.22 -2.87 -14.16
N THR A 201 12.61 -4.03 -14.43
CA THR A 201 13.32 -5.25 -14.87
C THR A 201 14.27 -5.10 -16.05
N PRO A 202 14.03 -4.25 -17.07
CA PRO A 202 14.97 -4.11 -18.19
C PRO A 202 16.34 -3.57 -17.78
N VAL A 203 16.45 -2.91 -16.62
CA VAL A 203 17.68 -2.27 -16.14
C VAL A 203 18.42 -3.14 -15.11
N LEU A 204 17.78 -4.19 -14.58
CA LEU A 204 18.31 -4.96 -13.45
C LEU A 204 19.36 -5.99 -13.88
N GLU A 205 20.53 -5.95 -13.25
CA GLU A 205 21.60 -6.93 -13.44
C GLU A 205 22.03 -7.58 -12.11
N GLY A 206 22.32 -8.89 -12.13
CA GLY A 206 22.91 -9.61 -10.99
C GLY A 206 22.12 -9.46 -9.68
N ALA A 207 22.74 -8.90 -8.64
CA ALA A 207 22.13 -8.73 -7.32
C ALA A 207 21.01 -7.67 -7.29
N GLU A 208 20.86 -6.86 -8.32
CA GLU A 208 19.82 -5.83 -8.40
C GLU A 208 18.40 -6.42 -8.48
N TRP A 209 18.27 -7.70 -8.86
CA TRP A 209 16.99 -8.41 -8.81
C TRP A 209 16.39 -8.49 -7.41
N LEU A 210 17.17 -8.24 -6.35
CA LEU A 210 16.67 -8.14 -4.98
C LEU A 210 15.65 -7.00 -4.78
N VAL A 211 15.51 -6.05 -5.72
CA VAL A 211 14.44 -5.04 -5.64
C VAL A 211 13.02 -5.66 -5.69
N ILE A 212 12.87 -6.91 -6.13
CA ILE A 212 11.60 -7.67 -6.04
C ILE A 212 11.11 -7.81 -4.60
N LEU A 213 12.01 -7.72 -3.62
CA LEU A 213 11.64 -7.72 -2.20
C LEU A 213 10.69 -6.58 -1.86
N GLY A 214 10.72 -5.45 -2.58
CA GLY A 214 9.79 -4.33 -2.43
C GLY A 214 8.31 -4.74 -2.55
N PRO A 215 7.83 -5.09 -3.75
CA PRO A 215 6.44 -5.50 -3.93
C PRO A 215 6.07 -6.79 -3.17
N ILE A 216 6.99 -7.75 -2.98
CA ILE A 216 6.74 -8.94 -2.14
C ILE A 216 6.48 -8.51 -0.69
N PHE A 217 7.35 -7.69 -0.12
CA PHE A 217 7.22 -7.19 1.25
C PHE A 217 5.90 -6.46 1.44
N LEU A 218 5.55 -5.54 0.55
CA LEU A 218 4.26 -4.84 0.57
C LEU A 218 3.08 -5.82 0.52
N THR A 219 3.11 -6.79 -0.38
CA THR A 219 2.04 -7.78 -0.56
C THR A 219 1.85 -8.60 0.73
N LEU A 220 2.94 -9.10 1.32
CA LEU A 220 2.89 -9.86 2.57
C LEU A 220 2.42 -9.00 3.74
N LEU A 221 2.90 -7.76 3.81
CA LEU A 221 2.52 -6.78 4.82
C LEU A 221 1.02 -6.50 4.80
N LEU A 222 0.40 -6.39 3.62
CA LEU A 222 -1.05 -6.14 3.47
C LEU A 222 -1.91 -7.41 3.63
N LEU A 223 -1.37 -8.58 3.30
CA LEU A 223 -2.09 -9.85 3.44
C LEU A 223 -2.07 -10.40 4.87
N PHE A 224 -0.96 -10.25 5.61
CA PHE A 224 -0.73 -11.02 6.85
C PHE A 224 -0.54 -10.18 8.10
N VAL A 225 0.06 -8.99 8.00
CA VAL A 225 0.50 -8.23 9.19
C VAL A 225 -0.40 -7.04 9.45
N SER A 226 -0.63 -6.25 8.41
CA SER A 226 -1.37 -5.00 8.44
C SER A 226 -2.39 -4.97 7.29
N GLY A 227 -3.16 -3.90 7.17
CA GLY A 227 -4.16 -3.79 6.11
C GLY A 227 -5.32 -4.77 6.31
N ILE A 228 -5.37 -5.83 5.50
CA ILE A 228 -6.54 -6.71 5.37
C ILE A 228 -6.92 -7.40 6.68
N PRO A 229 -6.02 -8.12 7.40
CA PRO A 229 -6.40 -8.85 8.62
C PRO A 229 -7.03 -7.94 9.67
N LEU A 230 -6.44 -6.77 9.91
CA LEU A 230 -6.91 -5.80 10.91
C LEU A 230 -8.26 -5.18 10.52
N LEU A 231 -8.47 -4.91 9.23
CA LEU A 231 -9.73 -4.36 8.73
C LEU A 231 -10.85 -5.40 8.75
N GLU A 232 -10.57 -6.64 8.35
CA GLU A 232 -11.50 -7.76 8.42
C GLU A 232 -11.91 -8.03 9.87
N GLU A 233 -10.94 -8.07 10.79
CA GLU A 233 -11.22 -8.27 12.21
C GLU A 233 -12.08 -7.14 12.80
N SER A 234 -11.76 -5.89 12.46
CA SER A 234 -12.54 -4.72 12.92
C SER A 234 -13.96 -4.71 12.34
N ALA A 235 -14.13 -5.12 11.10
CA ALA A 235 -15.44 -5.21 10.44
C ALA A 235 -16.27 -6.35 11.03
N ASP A 236 -15.68 -7.52 11.28
CA ASP A 236 -16.35 -8.66 11.91
C ASP A 236 -16.83 -8.33 13.32
N LYS A 237 -16.02 -7.62 14.12
CA LYS A 237 -16.46 -7.16 15.45
C LYS A 237 -17.69 -6.24 15.41
N LYS A 238 -17.87 -5.49 14.32
CA LYS A 238 -18.97 -4.52 14.16
C LYS A 238 -20.21 -5.14 13.50
N PHE A 239 -20.01 -6.00 12.52
CA PHE A 239 -21.06 -6.47 11.62
C PHE A 239 -21.20 -7.99 11.56
N GLY A 240 -20.39 -8.75 12.29
CA GLY A 240 -20.38 -10.22 12.25
C GLY A 240 -21.70 -10.90 12.64
N ASN A 241 -22.54 -10.19 13.40
CA ASN A 241 -23.89 -10.65 13.77
C ASN A 241 -24.97 -10.27 12.74
N VAL A 242 -24.61 -9.55 11.68
CA VAL A 242 -25.54 -9.09 10.62
C VAL A 242 -25.47 -10.09 9.47
N THR A 243 -26.59 -10.77 9.20
CA THR A 243 -26.67 -11.85 8.20
C THR A 243 -26.24 -11.39 6.80
N GLU A 244 -26.62 -10.18 6.40
CA GLU A 244 -26.29 -9.61 5.09
C GLU A 244 -24.78 -9.34 4.96
N TYR A 245 -24.11 -8.96 6.05
CA TYR A 245 -22.65 -8.76 6.05
C TYR A 245 -21.92 -10.09 5.88
N VAL A 246 -22.36 -11.13 6.60
CA VAL A 246 -21.80 -12.48 6.48
C VAL A 246 -21.98 -13.00 5.05
N GLN A 247 -23.14 -12.79 4.44
CA GLN A 247 -23.38 -13.17 3.04
C GLN A 247 -22.49 -12.37 2.07
N TYR A 248 -22.35 -11.06 2.27
CA TYR A 248 -21.45 -10.22 1.48
C TYR A 248 -20.02 -10.75 1.54
N LYS A 249 -19.52 -11.05 2.74
CA LYS A 249 -18.16 -11.56 2.95
C LYS A 249 -17.93 -12.93 2.32
N ARG A 250 -18.92 -13.84 2.37
CA ARG A 250 -18.86 -15.16 1.72
C ARG A 250 -18.84 -15.08 0.18
N LYS A 251 -19.49 -14.07 -0.40
CA LYS A 251 -19.66 -13.92 -1.86
C LYS A 251 -18.68 -12.94 -2.51
N THR A 252 -17.81 -12.29 -1.73
CA THR A 252 -16.91 -11.25 -2.22
C THR A 252 -15.46 -11.60 -1.92
N SER A 253 -14.64 -11.66 -2.98
CA SER A 253 -13.21 -11.94 -2.89
C SER A 253 -12.51 -10.94 -1.96
N PRO A 254 -11.53 -11.35 -1.13
CA PRO A 254 -10.83 -10.42 -0.24
C PRO A 254 -9.98 -9.40 -1.01
N LEU A 255 -9.26 -9.84 -2.04
CA LEU A 255 -8.29 -8.99 -2.74
C LEU A 255 -8.53 -8.94 -4.25
N ILE A 256 -8.51 -10.09 -4.93
CA ILE A 256 -8.60 -10.14 -6.40
C ILE A 256 -10.03 -9.80 -6.86
N PRO A 257 -10.25 -8.75 -7.68
CA PRO A 257 -11.57 -8.38 -8.16
C PRO A 257 -12.21 -9.49 -8.98
N LEU A 258 -13.34 -10.04 -8.51
CA LEU A 258 -14.10 -11.05 -9.22
C LEU A 258 -15.61 -10.81 -9.10
N PRO A 259 -16.39 -11.02 -10.17
CA PRO A 259 -17.85 -11.00 -10.07
C PRO A 259 -18.34 -11.92 -8.95
N THR A 260 -19.25 -11.43 -8.12
CA THR A 260 -19.74 -12.15 -6.93
C THR A 260 -20.37 -13.50 -7.28
N ALA A 261 -21.03 -13.58 -8.44
CA ALA A 261 -21.59 -14.83 -8.96
C ALA A 261 -20.51 -15.88 -9.24
N ILE A 262 -19.33 -15.49 -9.71
CA ILE A 262 -18.22 -16.41 -9.94
C ILE A 262 -17.61 -16.79 -8.60
N TYR A 263 -17.27 -15.80 -7.77
CA TYR A 263 -16.63 -16.04 -6.48
C TYR A 263 -17.46 -16.96 -5.59
N ALA A 264 -18.77 -16.74 -5.49
CA ALA A 264 -19.66 -17.54 -4.65
C ALA A 264 -19.58 -19.04 -4.96
N ASN A 265 -19.44 -19.40 -6.24
CA ASN A 265 -19.44 -20.80 -6.70
C ASN A 265 -18.06 -21.48 -6.67
N LEU A 266 -16.99 -20.77 -6.34
CA LEU A 266 -15.65 -21.36 -6.28
C LEU A 266 -15.44 -22.21 -5.00
N PRO A 267 -14.76 -23.37 -5.10
CA PRO A 267 -14.40 -24.18 -3.93
C PRO A 267 -13.52 -23.42 -2.93
N SER A 268 -13.68 -23.72 -1.64
CA SER A 268 -12.93 -23.06 -0.56
C SER A 268 -11.40 -23.22 -0.68
N TRP A 269 -10.93 -24.37 -1.16
CA TRP A 269 -9.50 -24.60 -1.39
C TRP A 269 -8.94 -23.68 -2.49
N PHE A 270 -9.73 -23.44 -3.54
CA PHE A 270 -9.35 -22.57 -4.64
C PHE A 270 -9.29 -21.10 -4.19
N LYS A 271 -10.33 -20.66 -3.45
CA LYS A 271 -10.38 -19.32 -2.84
C LYS A 271 -9.18 -19.05 -1.96
N LYS A 272 -8.78 -20.03 -1.14
CA LYS A 272 -7.64 -19.91 -0.22
C LYS A 272 -6.31 -19.78 -0.96
N ILE A 273 -6.09 -20.58 -2.00
CA ILE A 273 -4.79 -20.65 -2.69
C ILE A 273 -4.62 -19.50 -3.69
N PHE A 274 -5.64 -19.23 -4.51
CA PHE A 274 -5.50 -18.32 -5.64
C PHE A 274 -6.11 -16.94 -5.41
N LEU A 275 -7.03 -16.82 -4.45
CA LEU A 275 -7.76 -15.57 -4.19
C LEU A 275 -7.49 -15.00 -2.79
N PHE A 276 -6.52 -15.58 -2.07
CA PHE A 276 -6.08 -15.14 -0.75
C PHE A 276 -7.18 -15.15 0.32
N GLU A 277 -8.20 -16.00 0.21
CA GLU A 277 -9.22 -16.19 1.26
C GLU A 277 -8.64 -17.03 2.40
N PHE A 278 -7.84 -16.40 3.26
CA PHE A 278 -7.24 -17.09 4.38
C PHE A 278 -8.22 -17.30 5.54
N PRO A 279 -8.20 -18.46 6.22
CA PRO A 279 -9.14 -18.75 7.32
C PRO A 279 -9.11 -17.73 8.46
N PHE A 280 -7.96 -17.09 8.68
CA PHE A 280 -7.82 -16.12 9.76
C PHE A 280 -8.57 -14.80 9.50
N TYR A 281 -8.97 -14.51 8.26
CA TYR A 281 -9.84 -13.37 7.95
C TYR A 281 -11.25 -13.53 8.48
N SER A 282 -11.70 -14.74 8.81
CA SER A 282 -13.08 -15.01 9.25
C SER A 282 -13.14 -15.64 10.65
N ARG A 283 -12.08 -15.49 11.47
CA ARG A 283 -11.99 -16.11 12.81
C ARG A 283 -13.12 -15.70 13.77
N ASN A 284 -13.66 -14.49 13.59
CA ASN A 284 -14.66 -13.91 14.48
C ASN A 284 -16.09 -14.07 13.97
N LEU A 285 -16.30 -14.72 12.83
CA LEU A 285 -17.63 -14.97 12.30
C LEU A 285 -18.25 -16.23 12.95
N PRO A 286 -19.58 -16.26 13.12
CA PRO A 286 -20.29 -17.47 13.50
C PRO A 286 -19.93 -18.61 12.53
N ARG A 287 -19.52 -19.75 13.09
CA ARG A 287 -19.34 -20.98 12.31
C ARG A 287 -20.72 -21.55 11.99
N ASP A 288 -21.43 -20.96 11.04
CA ASP A 288 -22.62 -21.61 10.50
C ASP A 288 -22.14 -22.80 9.65
N GLY A 289 -22.44 -24.01 10.12
CA GLY A 289 -22.47 -25.26 9.35
C GLY A 289 -21.41 -25.41 8.28
N LEU A 290 -20.18 -25.75 8.68
CA LEU A 290 -19.27 -26.50 7.81
C LEU A 290 -19.87 -27.90 7.59
N ASN A 291 -20.87 -27.98 6.72
CA ASN A 291 -21.33 -29.24 6.11
C ASN A 291 -21.13 -29.11 4.60
#